data_AF-A0A6N7ZGU2-F1
#
_entry.id   AF-A0A6N7ZGU2-F1
#
_cell.length_a   1.000
_cell.length_b   1.000
_cell.length_c   1.000
_cell.angle_alpha   90.00
_cell.angle_beta   90.00
_cell.angle_gamma   90.00
#
_symmetry.space_group_name_H-M   'P 1'
#
loop_
_entity.id
_entity.type
_entity.pdbx_description
1 polymer ?
#
loop_
_entity_poly.entity_id
_entity_poly.type
_entity_poly.pdbx_seq_one_letter_code
_entity_poly.pdbx_strand_id
1 'polypeptide(L)' 'MATTWEYATIPLIIHNTKAVLDQWGADGWELVQVVTGPDGNGLVAYLKRPTGEK' A
#
# COMPACT_ATOMS: atom_id res chain seq x y z
N MET A 1 -20.34 -4.83 -13.42
CA MET A 1 -19.24 -4.90 -14.42
C MET A 1 -18.04 -5.57 -13.73
N ALA A 2 -16.88 -5.80 -14.38
CA ALA A 2 -15.72 -6.30 -13.64
C ALA A 2 -15.15 -5.17 -12.78
N THR A 3 -14.92 -5.42 -11.48
CA THR A 3 -14.27 -4.44 -10.60
C THR A 3 -12.86 -4.17 -11.11
N THR A 4 -12.56 -2.91 -11.43
CA THR A 4 -11.23 -2.47 -11.82
C THR A 4 -10.45 -1.99 -10.59
N TRP A 5 -9.14 -2.24 -10.58
CA TRP A 5 -8.28 -2.01 -9.42
C TRP A 5 -7.19 -0.98 -9.73
N GLU A 6 -6.97 -0.08 -8.78
CA GLU A 6 -5.81 0.80 -8.71
C GLU A 6 -4.77 0.16 -7.79
N TYR A 7 -3.48 0.29 -8.13
CA TYR A 7 -2.37 -0.23 -7.33
C TYR A 7 -1.38 0.89 -7.01
N ALA A 8 -0.88 0.88 -5.77
CA ALA A 8 0.14 1.80 -5.30
C ALA A 8 1.28 1.04 -4.62
N THR A 9 2.48 1.62 -4.69
CA THR A 9 3.68 1.12 -4.02
C THR A 9 4.27 2.25 -3.20
N ILE A 10 4.46 2.02 -1.90
CA ILE A 10 4.92 3.06 -0.96
C ILE A 10 6.10 2.56 -0.12
N PRO A 11 7.10 3.41 0.16
CA PRO A 11 8.12 3.09 1.13
C PRO A 11 7.56 3.18 2.55
N LEU A 12 7.91 2.23 3.40
CA LEU A 12 7.60 2.24 4.82
C LEU A 12 8.81 2.75 5.59
N ILE A 13 8.56 3.72 6.46
CA ILE A 13 9.58 4.31 7.34
C ILE A 13 9.72 3.44 8.58
N ILE A 14 10.93 2.96 8.85
CA ILE A 14 11.25 2.15 10.04
C ILE A 14 10.85 2.95 11.30
N HIS A 15 10.26 2.27 12.29
CA HIS A 15 9.65 2.84 13.49
C HIS A 15 8.35 3.65 13.27
N ASN A 16 7.92 3.89 12.02
CA ASN A 16 6.67 4.58 11.71
C ASN A 16 5.74 3.80 10.77
N THR A 17 6.02 2.51 10.53
CA THR A 17 5.27 1.64 9.63
C THR A 17 3.77 1.66 9.88
N LYS A 18 3.36 1.57 11.16
CA LYS A 18 1.94 1.59 11.54
C LYS A 18 1.24 2.87 11.08
N ALA A 19 1.81 4.03 11.40
CA ALA A 19 1.20 5.31 11.05
C ALA A 19 1.06 5.49 9.53
N VAL A 20 2.06 5.03 8.75
CA VAL A 20 1.98 5.02 7.29
C VAL A 20 0.83 4.13 6.82
N LEU A 21 0.74 2.89 7.30
CA LEU A 21 -0.33 1.97 6.88
C LEU A 21 -1.73 2.46 7.31
N ASP A 22 -1.86 3.01 8.53
CA ASP A 22 -3.12 3.55 9.03
C ASP A 22 -3.60 4.73 8.18
N GLN A 23 -2.70 5.63 7.78
CA GLN A 23 -3.02 6.76 6.90
C GLN A 23 -3.56 6.26 5.54
N TRP A 24 -2.84 5.37 4.87
CA TRP A 24 -3.26 4.85 3.55
C TRP A 24 -4.53 4.01 3.65
N GLY A 25 -4.69 3.26 4.75
CA GLY A 25 -5.93 2.53 5.05
C GLY A 25 -7.13 3.46 5.19
N ALA A 26 -6.96 4.61 5.84
CA ALA A 26 -8.01 5.64 5.94
C ALA A 26 -8.35 6.28 4.58
N ASP A 27 -7.38 6.36 3.66
CA ASP A 27 -7.56 6.79 2.26
C ASP A 27 -8.23 5.69 1.37
N GLY A 28 -8.60 4.57 1.97
CA GLY A 28 -9.34 3.48 1.32
C GLY A 28 -8.46 2.44 0.62
N TRP A 29 -7.16 2.44 0.89
CA TRP A 29 -6.24 1.45 0.32
C TRP A 29 -6.20 0.18 1.17
N GLU A 30 -6.26 -0.97 0.50
CA GLU A 30 -6.07 -2.28 1.10
C GLU A 30 -4.62 -2.72 0.94
N LEU A 31 -3.96 -3.07 2.05
CA LEU A 31 -2.61 -3.63 2.04
C LEU A 31 -2.62 -5.03 1.41
N VAL A 32 -1.80 -5.23 0.39
CA VAL A 32 -1.62 -6.53 -0.28
C VAL A 32 -0.44 -7.28 0.31
N GLN A 33 0.73 -6.64 0.36
CA GLN A 33 1.96 -7.28 0.82
C GLN A 33 3.00 -6.24 1.24
N VAL A 34 3.87 -6.61 2.17
CA VAL A 34 5.10 -5.88 2.49
C VAL A 34 6.30 -6.71 2.05
N VAL A 35 7.25 -6.10 1.35
CA VAL A 35 8.52 -6.71 0.93
C VAL A 35 9.70 -5.91 1.41
N THR A 36 10.86 -6.54 1.55
CA THR A 36 12.14 -5.85 1.67
C THR A 36 12.49 -5.16 0.35
N GLY A 37 13.02 -3.94 0.45
CA GLY A 37 13.52 -3.22 -0.72
C GLY A 37 14.69 -3.97 -1.39
N PRO A 38 14.97 -3.71 -2.68
CA PRO A 38 16.00 -4.40 -3.46
C PRO A 38 17.40 -4.33 -2.83
N ASP A 39 17.69 -3.26 -2.09
CA ASP A 39 18.97 -3.05 -1.42
C ASP A 39 19.01 -3.59 0.03
N GLY A 40 17.96 -4.30 0.47
CA GLY A 40 17.82 -4.82 1.84
C GLY A 40 17.58 -3.75 2.91
N ASN A 41 17.74 -2.48 2.58
CA ASN A 41 17.54 -1.34 3.46
C ASN A 41 16.16 -0.71 3.23
N GLY A 42 15.16 -1.20 3.95
CA GLY A 42 13.82 -0.62 3.98
C GLY A 42 12.72 -1.61 3.62
N LEU A 43 11.49 -1.24 3.96
CA LEU A 43 10.28 -2.00 3.65
C LEU A 43 9.46 -1.24 2.61
N VAL A 44 8.84 -1.96 1.70
CA VAL A 44 7.94 -1.42 0.68
C VAL A 44 6.59 -2.12 0.81
N ALA A 45 5.49 -1.35 0.85
CA ALA A 45 4.14 -1.89 0.85
C ALA A 45 3.50 -1.75 -0.53
N TYR A 46 2.87 -2.83 -0.98
CA TYR A 46 1.97 -2.85 -2.11
C TYR A 46 0.54 -2.72 -1.62
N LEU A 47 -0.21 -1.80 -2.19
CA LEU A 47 -1.61 -1.56 -1.86
C LEU A 47 -2.47 -1.62 -3.11
N LYS A 48 -3.75 -1.93 -2.91
CA LYS A 48 -4.76 -1.87 -3.97
C LYS A 48 -6.01 -1.15 -3.48
N ARG A 49 -6.76 -0.56 -4.39
CA ARG A 49 -8.06 0.07 -4.10
C ARG A 49 -8.99 -0.13 -5.30
N PRO A 50 -10.29 -0.39 -5.12
CA PRO A 50 -11.22 -0.41 -6.24
C PRO A 50 -11.30 0.99 -6.87
N THR A 51 -11.06 1.10 -8.18
CA THR A 51 -11.47 2.29 -8.93
C THR A 51 -12.97 2.15 -9.10
N GLY A 52 -13.77 3.05 -8.51
CA GLY A 52 -15.23 2.97 -8.59
C GLY A 52 -15.71 2.65 -10.01
N GLU A 53 -16.66 1.72 -10.11
CA GLU A 53 -17.45 1.51 -11.33
C GLU A 53 -17.90 2.90 -11.80
N LYS A 54 -17.43 3.32 -12.99
CA LYS A 54 -17.89 4.58 -13.60
C LYS A 54 -19.39 4.51 -13.90
#